data_AF-A0A3N0Z0K7-F1
#
_entry.id   AF-A0A3N0Z0K7-F1
#
_cell.length_a   1.000
_cell.length_b   1.000
_cell.length_c   1.000
_cell.angle_alpha   90.00
_cell.angle_beta   90.00
_cell.angle_gamma   90.00
#
_symmetry.space_group_name_H-M   'P 1'
#
loop_
_entity.id
_entity.type
_entity.pdbx_description
1 polymer ?
#
loop_
_entity_poly.entity_id
_entity_poly.type
_entity_poly.pdbx_seq_one_letter_code
_entity_poly.pdbx_strand_id
1 'polypeptide(L)'
;VVNDSVHGHIELHPLLVKIIDTPQFQRLRHIKQLGAGYWVFPGASHNRFEHSLGVAHLAGCLVKSLQEKQPELQINNRDVLCVQIAGLCHDLGLKWKHEEASVQMFEHLLEENGLQQLMEKYGLKFKTDENDRSFIKELIKGVDTSKKEWTAEGRTEDKAFLYEIVSNERNKIDVDKWDYFDRDCHHLGISKSFDHQRLLKFARVCEVEIKGEAKKTRRSICYRDKEADNIFDMFRTRYTLHRQAYQHKTVNIIEIMIKDALVKADGHLHISEAINDMKKYTKLTDHILEKILDPDQDEDLQHAREIVMKILKRDLPKFLGEAKLEKRDISEVVHIDHGMKDKNPMDNVYFYRKRDLDKVFLITDQMFLPKGFYEKLFRVYYKGPEGKLKEAQQCFDEWKALKEADNVYDMFRTRYTLHRQAYQHKIGNIIDIMFAEALLLADRDLHEGKPEDMLKISEAIKTAEEYSKLTDEIFEQISSSTAENLHKEELKKTWKTAVETYNLTLNAEDLPLYVVDLDHGMKDKNPIDSVYFYSKRNPNEASTIKDYQLSSFLPKRFNEELVRVYYRRTDDQTAEDKEEEKKKVEEAEKCFQRWCKDQTSKTKTIQDQRCGRDQTFQDQNQTIQSR
;
A
#
# COMPACT_ATOMS: atom_id res chain seq x y z
N VAL A 1 6.66 21.15 -26.87
CA VAL A 1 5.59 21.40 -25.87
C VAL A 1 4.49 20.39 -26.12
N VAL A 2 3.96 19.77 -25.07
CA VAL A 2 2.78 18.89 -25.10
C VAL A 2 1.71 19.51 -24.21
N ASN A 3 0.44 19.50 -24.64
CA ASN A 3 -0.67 19.95 -23.80
C ASN A 3 -1.26 18.76 -23.04
N ASP A 4 -1.14 18.76 -21.72
CA ASP A 4 -1.68 17.76 -20.80
C ASP A 4 -2.91 18.32 -20.08
N SER A 5 -3.93 17.48 -19.87
CA SER A 5 -5.19 17.91 -19.26
C SER A 5 -5.09 18.28 -17.78
N VAL A 6 -4.04 17.81 -17.10
CA VAL A 6 -3.82 18.04 -15.66
C VAL A 6 -2.85 19.20 -15.45
N HIS A 7 -1.70 19.18 -16.13
CA HIS A 7 -0.60 20.12 -15.91
C HIS A 7 -0.55 21.27 -16.94
N GLY A 8 -1.43 21.25 -17.94
CA GLY A 8 -1.41 22.23 -19.03
C GLY A 8 -0.23 22.04 -19.97
N HIS A 9 0.46 23.12 -20.32
CA HIS A 9 1.56 23.05 -21.29
C HIS A 9 2.85 22.54 -20.63
N ILE A 10 3.23 21.31 -20.96
CA ILE A 10 4.47 20.67 -20.51
C ILE A 10 5.59 20.91 -21.53
N GLU A 11 6.69 21.46 -21.06
CA GLU A 11 7.95 21.55 -21.81
C GLU A 11 8.79 20.29 -21.60
N LEU A 12 9.24 19.70 -22.71
CA LEU A 12 10.03 18.47 -22.72
C LEU A 12 11.40 18.76 -23.35
N HIS A 13 12.46 18.37 -22.64
CA HIS A 13 13.81 18.44 -23.18
C HIS A 13 13.94 17.54 -24.42
N PRO A 14 14.73 17.90 -25.46
CA PRO A 14 14.86 17.10 -26.68
C PRO A 14 15.25 15.63 -26.44
N LEU A 15 16.06 15.36 -25.42
CA LEU A 15 16.40 13.99 -25.02
C LEU A 15 15.18 13.20 -24.50
N LEU A 16 14.29 13.82 -23.71
CA LEU A 16 13.06 13.18 -23.26
C LEU A 16 12.16 12.85 -24.45
N VAL A 17 12.04 13.76 -25.42
CA VAL A 17 11.28 13.52 -26.66
C VAL A 17 11.81 12.29 -27.40
N LYS A 18 13.13 12.12 -27.48
CA LYS A 18 13.75 10.96 -28.12
C LYS A 18 13.51 9.64 -27.38
N ILE A 19 13.35 9.68 -26.06
CA ILE A 19 12.93 8.51 -25.26
C ILE A 19 11.44 8.24 -25.48
N ILE A 20 10.61 9.29 -25.51
CA ILE A 20 9.16 9.19 -25.71
C ILE A 20 8.85 8.57 -27.08
N ASP A 21 9.56 8.98 -28.12
CA ASP A 21 9.35 8.54 -29.51
C ASP A 21 9.97 7.16 -29.81
N THR A 22 9.91 6.24 -28.84
CA THR A 22 10.35 4.84 -28.98
C THR A 22 9.17 3.87 -28.85
N PRO A 23 9.19 2.70 -29.51
CA PRO A 23 8.14 1.69 -29.35
C PRO A 23 7.91 1.29 -27.88
N GLN A 24 8.98 1.19 -27.10
CA GLN A 24 8.97 0.81 -25.69
C GLN A 24 8.17 1.80 -24.83
N PHE A 25 8.31 3.10 -25.09
CA PHE A 25 7.56 4.13 -24.38
C PHE A 25 6.15 4.33 -24.96
N GLN A 26 6.00 4.34 -26.28
CA GLN A 26 4.69 4.48 -26.94
C GLN A 26 3.73 3.34 -26.59
N ARG A 27 4.25 2.16 -26.25
CA ARG A 27 3.49 1.04 -25.66
C ARG A 27 2.57 1.48 -24.52
N LEU A 28 3.00 2.41 -23.68
CA LEU A 28 2.24 2.87 -22.51
C LEU A 28 0.90 3.53 -22.88
N ARG A 29 0.68 3.91 -24.16
CA ARG A 29 -0.63 4.40 -24.65
C ARG A 29 -1.70 3.30 -24.67
N HIS A 30 -1.28 2.05 -24.56
CA HIS A 30 -2.12 0.87 -24.69
C HIS A 30 -2.21 0.08 -23.39
N ILE A 31 -1.91 0.73 -22.26
CA ILE A 31 -1.99 0.15 -20.93
C ILE A 31 -2.74 1.14 -20.04
N LYS A 32 -3.97 0.80 -19.68
CA LYS A 32 -4.84 1.62 -18.82
C LYS A 32 -4.17 1.84 -17.47
N GLN A 33 -4.21 3.08 -16.98
CA GLN A 33 -3.65 3.42 -15.67
C GLN A 33 -4.32 2.61 -14.54
N LEU A 34 -5.65 2.54 -14.60
CA LEU A 34 -6.48 1.89 -13.58
C LEU A 34 -6.96 0.49 -14.01
N GLY A 35 -6.38 -0.09 -15.06
CA GLY A 35 -6.74 -1.42 -15.56
C GLY A 35 -8.25 -1.59 -15.74
N ALA A 36 -8.84 -2.51 -14.97
CA ALA A 36 -10.27 -2.78 -15.03
C ALA A 36 -11.16 -1.66 -14.48
N GLY A 37 -10.58 -0.64 -13.84
CA GLY A 37 -11.28 0.56 -13.36
C GLY A 37 -12.17 1.21 -14.42
N TYR A 38 -11.71 1.20 -15.68
CA TYR A 38 -12.46 1.71 -16.83
C TYR A 38 -13.84 1.07 -17.02
N TRP A 39 -13.99 -0.22 -16.69
CA TRP A 39 -15.27 -0.93 -16.79
C TRP A 39 -16.29 -0.55 -15.71
N VAL A 40 -15.90 0.28 -14.75
CA VAL A 40 -16.79 0.81 -13.69
C VAL A 40 -16.87 2.32 -13.77
N PHE A 41 -15.74 2.98 -14.00
CA PHE A 41 -15.60 4.42 -14.14
C PHE A 41 -15.25 4.73 -15.60
N PRO A 42 -16.23 5.01 -16.48
CA PRO A 42 -15.98 5.19 -17.91
C PRO A 42 -15.07 6.40 -18.20
N GLY A 43 -14.96 7.37 -17.29
CA GLY A 43 -14.00 8.47 -17.39
C GLY A 43 -12.54 8.06 -17.17
N ALA A 44 -12.28 6.91 -16.52
CA ALA A 44 -10.93 6.36 -16.30
C ALA A 44 -10.36 5.70 -17.56
N SER A 45 -10.40 6.42 -18.69
CA SER A 45 -9.91 5.97 -19.99
C SER A 45 -8.42 6.20 -20.20
N HIS A 46 -7.78 6.93 -19.28
CA HIS A 46 -6.38 7.32 -19.34
C HIS A 46 -5.43 6.13 -19.18
N ASN A 47 -4.24 6.29 -19.73
CA ASN A 47 -3.19 5.30 -19.83
C ASN A 47 -1.93 5.75 -19.09
N ARG A 48 -1.01 4.80 -18.89
CA ARG A 48 0.29 5.04 -18.24
C ARG A 48 1.16 6.08 -18.96
N PHE A 49 0.93 6.28 -20.26
CA PHE A 49 1.69 7.22 -21.09
C PHE A 49 1.61 8.66 -20.57
N GLU A 50 0.40 9.23 -20.48
CA GLU A 50 0.19 10.60 -20.04
C GLU A 50 0.55 10.80 -18.55
N HIS A 51 0.36 9.76 -17.73
CA HIS A 51 0.87 9.73 -16.36
C HIS A 51 2.39 9.88 -16.30
N SER A 52 3.12 9.08 -17.08
CA SER A 52 4.59 9.14 -17.14
C SER A 52 5.12 10.52 -17.60
N LEU A 53 4.41 11.18 -18.52
CA LEU A 53 4.73 12.57 -18.92
C LEU A 53 4.55 13.56 -17.76
N GLY A 54 3.46 13.42 -17.01
CA GLY A 54 3.17 14.26 -15.85
C GLY A 54 4.16 14.04 -14.70
N VAL A 55 4.57 12.80 -14.44
CA VAL A 55 5.62 12.50 -13.44
C VAL A 55 6.96 13.09 -13.84
N ALA A 56 7.35 12.98 -15.11
CA ALA A 56 8.58 13.64 -15.62
C ALA A 56 8.53 15.17 -15.47
N HIS A 57 7.35 15.77 -15.70
CA HIS A 57 7.13 17.20 -15.50
C HIS A 57 7.30 17.60 -14.03
N LEU A 58 6.58 16.94 -13.12
CA LEU A 58 6.62 17.24 -11.69
C LEU A 58 8.00 16.96 -11.07
N ALA A 59 8.68 15.89 -11.49
CA ALA A 59 10.06 15.59 -11.10
C ALA A 59 10.99 16.76 -11.48
N GLY A 60 10.85 17.26 -12.72
CA GLY A 60 11.56 18.44 -13.21
C GLY A 60 11.23 19.71 -12.43
N CYS A 61 9.96 19.96 -12.12
CA CYS A 61 9.53 21.12 -11.33
C CYS A 61 10.11 21.10 -9.92
N LEU A 62 10.08 19.96 -9.24
CA LEU A 62 10.59 19.84 -7.87
C LEU A 62 12.11 20.02 -7.83
N VAL A 63 12.86 19.31 -8.67
CA VAL A 63 14.33 19.40 -8.67
C VAL A 63 14.82 20.81 -9.06
N LYS A 64 14.18 21.47 -10.02
CA LYS A 64 14.48 22.86 -10.40
C LYS A 64 14.13 23.84 -9.28
N SER A 65 12.98 23.67 -8.62
CA SER A 65 12.63 24.49 -7.46
C SER A 65 13.67 24.36 -6.34
N LEU A 66 14.19 23.16 -6.08
CA LEU A 66 15.25 22.96 -5.10
C LEU A 66 16.57 23.61 -5.56
N GLN A 67 16.93 23.44 -6.84
CA GLN A 67 18.12 24.06 -7.46
C GLN A 67 18.10 25.59 -7.35
N GLU A 68 16.96 26.22 -7.63
CA GLU A 68 16.79 27.69 -7.57
C GLU A 68 16.81 28.21 -6.13
N LYS A 69 16.13 27.52 -5.19
CA LYS A 69 16.02 27.97 -3.79
C LYS A 69 17.29 27.73 -2.98
N GLN A 70 18.10 26.76 -3.37
CA GLN A 70 19.27 26.31 -2.62
C GLN A 70 20.46 26.00 -3.55
N PRO A 71 21.09 27.04 -4.14
CA PRO A 71 22.25 26.87 -5.01
C PRO A 71 23.41 26.10 -4.36
N GLU A 72 23.52 26.13 -3.03
CA GLU A 72 24.51 25.38 -2.25
C GLU A 72 24.41 23.86 -2.39
N LEU A 73 23.26 23.34 -2.86
CA LEU A 73 23.07 21.92 -3.17
C LEU A 73 23.79 21.48 -4.45
N GLN A 74 24.32 22.43 -5.24
CA GLN A 74 25.06 22.21 -6.49
C GLN A 74 24.33 21.28 -7.47
N ILE A 75 22.99 21.33 -7.50
CA ILE A 75 22.19 20.56 -8.46
C ILE A 75 22.54 21.08 -9.84
N ASN A 76 23.08 20.22 -10.69
CA ASN A 76 23.49 20.59 -12.05
C ASN A 76 22.42 20.18 -13.08
N ASN A 77 22.52 20.67 -14.32
CA ASN A 77 21.54 20.35 -15.37
C ASN A 77 21.49 18.85 -15.72
N ARG A 78 22.58 18.12 -15.49
CA ARG A 78 22.65 16.67 -15.67
C ARG A 78 21.83 15.95 -14.59
N ASP A 79 21.89 16.39 -13.33
CA ASP A 79 21.04 15.87 -12.24
C ASP A 79 19.55 16.08 -12.57
N VAL A 80 19.19 17.30 -13.01
CA VAL A 80 17.81 17.63 -13.42
C VAL A 80 17.34 16.68 -14.53
N LEU A 81 18.16 16.49 -15.57
CA LEU A 81 17.80 15.65 -16.70
C LEU A 81 17.68 14.17 -16.30
N CYS A 82 18.58 13.65 -15.46
CA CYS A 82 18.48 12.29 -14.92
C CYS A 82 17.21 12.07 -14.10
N VAL A 83 16.85 13.03 -13.23
CA VAL A 83 15.61 12.97 -12.44
C VAL A 83 14.37 13.00 -13.33
N GLN A 84 14.37 13.82 -14.39
CA GLN A 84 13.27 13.83 -15.37
C GLN A 84 13.17 12.52 -16.17
N ILE A 85 14.31 11.93 -16.58
CA ILE A 85 14.33 10.65 -17.28
C ILE A 85 13.82 9.53 -16.35
N ALA A 86 14.24 9.52 -15.09
CA ALA A 86 13.75 8.56 -14.12
C ALA A 86 12.24 8.69 -13.92
N GLY A 87 11.74 9.93 -13.72
CA GLY A 87 10.30 10.19 -13.62
C GLY A 87 9.53 9.77 -14.88
N LEU A 88 10.11 9.96 -16.07
CA LEU A 88 9.52 9.51 -17.32
C LEU A 88 9.46 7.98 -17.41
N CYS A 89 10.51 7.29 -17.00
CA CYS A 89 10.68 5.85 -17.21
C CYS A 89 10.23 4.97 -16.04
N HIS A 90 9.75 5.55 -14.93
CA HIS A 90 9.45 4.81 -13.71
C HIS A 90 8.35 3.74 -13.88
N ASP A 91 7.44 3.93 -14.83
CA ASP A 91 6.26 3.08 -15.06
C ASP A 91 6.31 2.27 -16.38
N LEU A 92 7.53 2.03 -16.91
CA LEU A 92 7.74 1.21 -18.11
C LEU A 92 7.39 -0.29 -17.91
N GLY A 93 7.51 -0.80 -16.68
CA GLY A 93 7.23 -2.17 -16.25
C GLY A 93 5.83 -2.39 -15.65
N LEU A 94 5.45 -3.64 -15.38
CA LEU A 94 4.17 -4.02 -14.75
C LEU A 94 4.33 -4.57 -13.31
N LYS A 95 3.24 -4.50 -12.54
CA LYS A 95 3.11 -4.55 -11.06
C LYS A 95 3.85 -5.63 -10.24
N TRP A 96 4.22 -6.80 -10.78
CA TRP A 96 4.77 -7.89 -9.94
C TRP A 96 6.20 -7.61 -9.40
N LYS A 97 6.97 -6.78 -10.12
CA LYS A 97 8.17 -6.05 -9.69
C LYS A 97 8.30 -4.83 -10.61
N HIS A 98 7.36 -3.90 -10.50
CA HIS A 98 7.20 -2.86 -11.53
C HIS A 98 8.48 -2.07 -11.76
N GLU A 99 9.22 -1.77 -10.70
CA GLU A 99 10.45 -1.01 -10.76
C GLU A 99 11.58 -1.80 -11.45
N GLU A 100 11.72 -3.08 -11.15
CA GLU A 100 12.73 -3.95 -11.78
C GLU A 100 12.41 -4.15 -13.27
N ALA A 101 11.14 -4.38 -13.61
CA ALA A 101 10.69 -4.47 -15.00
C ALA A 101 10.84 -3.13 -15.74
N SER A 102 10.60 -2.00 -15.06
CA SER A 102 10.83 -0.65 -15.61
C SER A 102 12.31 -0.41 -15.89
N VAL A 103 13.19 -0.84 -14.99
CA VAL A 103 14.65 -0.78 -15.20
C VAL A 103 15.06 -1.65 -16.39
N GLN A 104 14.58 -2.89 -16.49
CA GLN A 104 14.89 -3.77 -17.63
C GLN A 104 14.39 -3.21 -18.97
N MET A 105 13.16 -2.67 -18.99
CA MET A 105 12.60 -2.03 -20.18
C MET A 105 13.35 -0.74 -20.53
N PHE A 106 13.78 0.04 -19.54
CA PHE A 106 14.62 1.22 -19.77
C PHE A 106 15.95 0.84 -20.44
N GLU A 107 16.62 -0.21 -19.94
CA GLU A 107 17.87 -0.69 -20.55
C GLU A 107 17.67 -1.16 -21.98
N HIS A 108 16.63 -1.95 -22.22
CA HIS A 108 16.26 -2.41 -23.55
C HIS A 108 15.95 -1.24 -24.51
N LEU A 109 15.23 -0.22 -24.02
CA LEU A 109 14.92 1.00 -24.77
C LEU A 109 16.21 1.74 -25.17
N LEU A 110 17.18 1.88 -24.25
CA LEU A 110 18.44 2.53 -24.55
C LEU A 110 19.25 1.79 -25.63
N GLU A 111 19.32 0.47 -25.53
CA GLU A 111 20.10 -0.40 -26.40
C GLU A 111 19.49 -0.48 -27.81
N GLU A 112 18.20 -0.79 -27.94
CA GLU A 112 17.55 -0.99 -29.24
C GLU A 112 17.46 0.31 -30.07
N ASN A 113 17.38 1.46 -29.40
CA ASN A 113 17.25 2.76 -30.05
C ASN A 113 18.57 3.56 -30.13
N GLY A 114 19.70 2.97 -29.69
CA GLY A 114 21.01 3.63 -29.73
C GLY A 114 21.08 4.94 -28.92
N LEU A 115 20.25 5.08 -27.88
CA LEU A 115 20.09 6.34 -27.16
C LEU A 115 21.30 6.69 -26.28
N GLN A 116 22.11 5.71 -25.87
CA GLN A 116 23.27 5.96 -25.00
C GLN A 116 24.21 7.02 -25.60
N GLN A 117 24.55 6.91 -26.89
CA GLN A 117 25.43 7.88 -27.57
C GLN A 117 24.78 9.27 -27.62
N LEU A 118 23.46 9.33 -27.76
CA LEU A 118 22.72 10.58 -27.75
C LEU A 118 22.70 11.21 -26.35
N MET A 119 22.50 10.40 -25.31
CA MET A 119 22.55 10.85 -23.91
C MET A 119 23.93 11.44 -23.58
N GLU A 120 25.00 10.78 -24.01
CA GLU A 120 26.37 11.30 -23.88
C GLU A 120 26.56 12.64 -24.61
N LYS A 121 25.98 12.79 -25.81
CA LYS A 121 25.99 14.07 -26.55
C LYS A 121 25.27 15.21 -25.81
N TYR A 122 24.24 14.89 -25.01
CA TYR A 122 23.56 15.84 -24.14
C TYR A 122 24.23 16.01 -22.76
N GLY A 123 25.42 15.42 -22.56
CA GLY A 123 26.25 15.64 -21.36
C GLY A 123 26.04 14.64 -20.22
N LEU A 124 25.25 13.58 -20.43
CA LEU A 124 25.18 12.48 -19.47
C LEU A 124 26.45 11.63 -19.53
N LYS A 125 26.81 10.99 -18.41
CA LYS A 125 28.04 10.21 -18.25
C LYS A 125 27.73 8.80 -17.78
N PHE A 126 28.17 7.81 -18.56
CA PHE A 126 27.91 6.38 -18.33
C PHE A 126 29.14 5.58 -17.87
N LYS A 127 30.34 6.18 -17.95
CA LYS A 127 31.64 5.52 -17.71
C LYS A 127 32.48 6.26 -16.66
N THR A 128 31.84 6.88 -15.69
CA THR A 128 32.49 7.65 -14.61
C THR A 128 31.97 7.20 -13.24
N ASP A 129 32.69 7.57 -12.17
CA ASP A 129 32.32 7.23 -10.77
C ASP A 129 30.89 7.69 -10.41
N GLU A 130 30.47 8.87 -10.89
CA GLU A 130 29.05 9.22 -10.93
C GLU A 130 28.43 8.67 -12.22
N ASN A 131 27.81 7.50 -12.16
CA ASN A 131 27.21 6.87 -13.33
C ASN A 131 25.72 7.26 -13.46
N ASP A 132 25.37 8.01 -14.52
CA ASP A 132 23.98 8.41 -14.76
C ASP A 132 23.05 7.24 -15.05
N ARG A 133 23.57 6.16 -15.63
CA ARG A 133 22.80 4.93 -15.86
C ARG A 133 22.37 4.34 -14.52
N SER A 134 23.32 4.16 -13.60
CA SER A 134 23.05 3.65 -12.26
C SER A 134 22.11 4.59 -11.53
N PHE A 135 22.36 5.90 -11.59
CA PHE A 135 21.52 6.90 -10.92
C PHE A 135 20.06 6.86 -11.39
N ILE A 136 19.81 6.83 -12.70
CA ILE A 136 18.43 6.75 -13.24
C ILE A 136 17.75 5.45 -12.79
N LYS A 137 18.46 4.32 -12.83
CA LYS A 137 17.90 3.01 -12.41
C LYS A 137 17.58 2.98 -10.92
N GLU A 138 18.45 3.54 -10.10
CA GLU A 138 18.25 3.65 -8.66
C GLU A 138 17.10 4.60 -8.30
N LEU A 139 16.92 5.69 -9.06
CA LEU A 139 15.77 6.59 -8.90
C LEU A 139 14.44 5.91 -9.24
N ILE A 140 14.42 5.04 -10.25
CA ILE A 140 13.25 4.23 -10.63
C ILE A 140 13.00 3.15 -9.57
N LYS A 141 14.05 2.44 -9.16
CA LYS A 141 13.99 1.34 -8.18
C LYS A 141 13.63 1.81 -6.77
N GLY A 142 14.00 3.03 -6.45
CA GLY A 142 13.96 3.55 -5.09
C GLY A 142 15.21 3.16 -4.30
N VAL A 143 15.72 4.11 -3.53
CA VAL A 143 16.80 3.90 -2.56
C VAL A 143 16.28 4.32 -1.20
N ASP A 144 16.40 3.45 -0.21
CA ASP A 144 16.03 3.80 1.16
C ASP A 144 17.09 4.71 1.79
N THR A 145 16.84 6.01 1.71
CA THR A 145 17.69 7.06 2.28
C THR A 145 17.66 7.10 3.81
N SER A 146 16.88 6.25 4.49
CA SER A 146 16.88 6.13 5.95
C SER A 146 17.90 5.13 6.49
N LYS A 147 18.45 4.25 5.64
CA LYS A 147 19.48 3.27 6.03
C LYS A 147 20.78 3.94 6.48
N LYS A 148 21.46 3.34 7.46
CA LYS A 148 22.71 3.86 8.03
C LYS A 148 23.81 3.98 6.99
N GLU A 149 23.99 2.92 6.22
CA GLU A 149 24.97 2.85 5.15
C GLU A 149 24.43 3.46 3.87
N TRP A 150 25.29 4.18 3.15
CA TRP A 150 24.97 4.69 1.82
C TRP A 150 25.19 3.57 0.80
N THR A 151 24.12 3.19 0.11
CA THR A 151 24.11 2.01 -0.78
C THR A 151 24.01 2.37 -2.26
N ALA A 152 23.77 3.64 -2.60
CA ALA A 152 23.63 4.07 -3.98
C ALA A 152 25.00 4.34 -4.61
N GLU A 153 25.15 3.97 -5.88
CA GLU A 153 26.36 4.13 -6.67
C GLU A 153 26.22 5.28 -7.67
N GLY A 154 25.00 5.63 -8.08
CA GLY A 154 24.76 6.65 -9.11
C GLY A 154 25.15 8.06 -8.69
N ARG A 155 25.00 8.39 -7.40
CA ARG A 155 25.40 9.65 -6.78
C ARG A 155 25.92 9.41 -5.36
N THR A 156 26.72 10.36 -4.89
CA THR A 156 27.22 10.41 -3.52
C THR A 156 26.14 10.85 -2.52
N GLU A 157 26.37 10.57 -1.23
CA GLU A 157 25.42 10.80 -0.13
C GLU A 157 25.01 12.28 0.02
N ASP A 158 25.82 13.23 -0.43
CA ASP A 158 25.48 14.67 -0.42
C ASP A 158 24.31 15.03 -1.37
N LYS A 159 23.95 14.11 -2.28
CA LYS A 159 22.81 14.19 -3.20
C LYS A 159 21.67 13.25 -2.84
N ALA A 160 21.67 12.66 -1.64
CA ALA A 160 20.67 11.68 -1.22
C ALA A 160 19.22 12.17 -1.41
N PHE A 161 18.95 13.46 -1.19
CA PHE A 161 17.64 14.07 -1.39
C PHE A 161 17.07 13.93 -2.81
N LEU A 162 17.89 13.70 -3.85
CA LEU A 162 17.40 13.47 -5.21
C LEU A 162 16.66 12.12 -5.32
N TYR A 163 17.05 11.13 -4.52
CA TYR A 163 16.40 9.82 -4.46
C TYR A 163 15.01 9.85 -3.81
N GLU A 164 14.62 10.98 -3.22
CA GLU A 164 13.31 11.17 -2.59
C GLU A 164 12.28 11.78 -3.55
N ILE A 165 12.63 12.02 -4.82
CA ILE A 165 11.79 12.73 -5.79
C ILE A 165 10.86 11.77 -6.56
N VAL A 166 11.41 10.72 -7.17
CA VAL A 166 10.67 9.84 -8.11
C VAL A 166 10.04 8.65 -7.39
N SER A 167 10.82 7.91 -6.60
CA SER A 167 10.35 6.78 -5.79
C SER A 167 10.96 6.87 -4.39
N ASN A 168 10.15 7.35 -3.44
CA ASN A 168 10.64 7.67 -2.10
C ASN A 168 10.39 6.51 -1.14
N GLU A 169 11.41 5.68 -0.93
CA GLU A 169 11.31 4.50 -0.05
C GLU A 169 11.15 4.86 1.44
N ARG A 170 11.67 6.01 1.87
CA ARG A 170 11.67 6.43 3.28
C ARG A 170 10.27 6.72 3.82
N ASN A 171 9.48 7.49 3.07
CA ASN A 171 8.17 7.96 3.53
C ASN A 171 7.07 7.95 2.47
N LYS A 172 7.37 7.47 1.25
CA LYS A 172 6.39 7.31 0.18
C LYS A 172 5.75 8.65 -0.24
N ILE A 173 6.43 9.78 -0.05
CA ILE A 173 6.06 11.09 -0.61
C ILE A 173 6.94 11.36 -1.82
N ASP A 174 6.38 11.23 -3.02
CA ASP A 174 7.07 11.38 -4.30
C ASP A 174 6.13 11.98 -5.36
N VAL A 175 6.73 12.40 -6.49
CA VAL A 175 5.99 13.07 -7.57
C VAL A 175 5.09 12.14 -8.39
N ASP A 176 5.33 10.83 -8.33
CA ASP A 176 4.44 9.79 -8.89
C ASP A 176 3.03 9.95 -8.30
N LYS A 177 2.96 9.97 -6.96
CA LYS A 177 1.71 10.19 -6.23
C LYS A 177 1.03 11.49 -6.55
N TRP A 178 1.82 12.55 -6.70
CA TRP A 178 1.27 13.86 -7.01
C TRP A 178 0.58 13.86 -8.38
N ASP A 179 1.17 13.24 -9.40
CA ASP A 179 0.52 13.13 -10.71
C ASP A 179 -0.72 12.25 -10.64
N TYR A 180 -0.61 11.00 -10.14
CA TYR A 180 -1.74 10.10 -10.22
C TYR A 180 -2.91 10.55 -9.34
N PHE A 181 -2.68 11.24 -8.22
CA PHE A 181 -3.79 11.81 -7.46
C PHE A 181 -4.57 12.83 -8.27
N ASP A 182 -3.90 13.77 -8.93
CA ASP A 182 -4.58 14.76 -9.75
C ASP A 182 -5.24 14.14 -10.98
N ARG A 183 -4.50 13.27 -11.68
CA ARG A 183 -4.96 12.63 -12.91
C ARG A 183 -6.11 11.68 -12.66
N ASP A 184 -6.02 10.82 -11.65
CA ASP A 184 -7.08 9.87 -11.34
C ASP A 184 -8.31 10.60 -10.81
N CYS A 185 -8.16 11.59 -9.94
CA CYS A 185 -9.29 12.43 -9.50
C CYS A 185 -10.00 13.10 -10.68
N HIS A 186 -9.24 13.66 -11.63
CA HIS A 186 -9.78 14.28 -12.85
C HIS A 186 -10.61 13.28 -13.67
N HIS A 187 -10.08 12.09 -13.93
CA HIS A 187 -10.73 11.08 -14.77
C HIS A 187 -11.85 10.29 -14.06
N LEU A 188 -11.75 10.12 -12.73
CA LEU A 188 -12.76 9.43 -11.92
C LEU A 188 -13.92 10.34 -11.51
N GLY A 189 -13.74 11.67 -11.58
CA GLY A 189 -14.71 12.63 -11.05
C GLY A 189 -14.74 12.66 -9.51
N ILE A 190 -13.63 12.31 -8.86
CA ILE A 190 -13.48 12.32 -7.39
C ILE A 190 -12.71 13.58 -7.00
N SER A 191 -13.22 14.32 -6.02
CA SER A 191 -12.52 15.52 -5.53
C SER A 191 -11.26 15.16 -4.74
N LYS A 192 -10.17 15.89 -5.02
CA LYS A 192 -8.89 15.79 -4.32
C LYS A 192 -8.79 16.85 -3.23
N SER A 193 -8.36 16.49 -2.02
CA SER A 193 -8.11 17.47 -0.94
C SER A 193 -6.65 17.94 -0.86
N PHE A 194 -5.71 17.14 -1.37
CA PHE A 194 -4.27 17.42 -1.38
C PHE A 194 -3.87 18.49 -2.42
N ASP A 195 -2.97 19.40 -2.07
CA ASP A 195 -2.38 20.38 -3.02
C ASP A 195 -0.85 20.18 -3.16
N HIS A 196 -0.45 19.54 -4.27
CA HIS A 196 0.96 19.28 -4.58
C HIS A 196 1.71 20.56 -4.97
N GLN A 197 1.07 21.52 -5.64
CA GLN A 197 1.74 22.76 -6.08
C GLN A 197 2.17 23.58 -4.88
N ARG A 198 1.31 23.61 -3.86
CA ARG A 198 1.63 24.21 -2.56
C ARG A 198 2.77 23.45 -1.87
N LEU A 199 2.69 22.13 -1.78
CA LEU A 199 3.70 21.32 -1.10
C LEU A 199 5.08 21.48 -1.76
N LEU A 200 5.15 21.44 -3.09
CA LEU A 200 6.35 21.70 -3.90
C LEU A 200 6.97 23.06 -3.58
N LYS A 201 6.16 24.12 -3.50
CA LYS A 201 6.64 25.46 -3.13
C LYS A 201 7.24 25.51 -1.73
N PHE A 202 6.80 24.65 -0.82
CA PHE A 202 7.30 24.59 0.55
C PHE A 202 8.36 23.52 0.81
N ALA A 203 8.78 22.76 -0.18
CA ALA A 203 9.91 21.84 -0.08
C ALA A 203 11.25 22.59 0.01
N ARG A 204 12.13 22.08 0.88
CA ARG A 204 13.54 22.47 1.06
C ARG A 204 14.38 21.24 1.38
N VAL A 205 15.69 21.32 1.25
CA VAL A 205 16.64 20.30 1.71
C VAL A 205 17.29 20.78 3.01
N CYS A 206 17.29 19.92 4.02
CA CYS A 206 17.98 20.15 5.29
C CYS A 206 18.85 18.94 5.66
N GLU A 207 19.80 19.15 6.57
CA GLU A 207 20.53 18.05 7.18
C GLU A 207 19.66 17.39 8.26
N VAL A 208 19.57 16.06 8.19
CA VAL A 208 18.76 15.24 9.10
C VAL A 208 19.65 14.19 9.75
N GLU A 209 19.48 13.97 11.04
CA GLU A 209 20.21 12.90 11.75
C GLU A 209 19.69 11.53 11.31
N ILE A 210 20.63 10.62 11.02
CA ILE A 210 20.29 9.24 10.67
C ILE A 210 19.91 8.49 11.95
N LYS A 211 18.74 7.82 11.94
CA LYS A 211 18.25 7.06 13.10
C LYS A 211 19.27 6.00 13.52
N GLY A 212 19.72 6.07 14.76
CA GLY A 212 20.64 5.09 15.35
C GLY A 212 22.13 5.39 15.21
N GLU A 213 22.51 6.56 14.68
CA GLU A 213 23.89 7.08 14.69
C GLU A 213 23.91 8.56 15.09
N ALA A 214 24.02 8.83 16.38
CA ALA A 214 24.18 10.20 16.86
C ALA A 214 25.46 10.80 16.23
N LYS A 215 25.30 11.94 15.51
CA LYS A 215 26.32 12.73 14.79
C LYS A 215 26.51 12.47 13.29
N LYS A 216 25.84 11.48 12.66
CA LYS A 216 25.84 11.36 11.20
C LYS A 216 24.59 12.03 10.62
N THR A 217 24.78 12.99 9.73
CA THR A 217 23.69 13.69 9.04
C THR A 217 23.63 13.30 7.57
N ARG A 218 22.43 13.36 6.99
CA ARG A 218 22.19 13.20 5.55
C ARG A 218 21.29 14.33 5.06
N ARG A 219 21.46 14.74 3.81
CA ARG A 219 20.56 15.74 3.21
C ARG A 219 19.27 15.08 2.77
N SER A 220 18.14 15.62 3.19
CA SER A 220 16.81 15.04 2.92
C SER A 220 15.80 16.15 2.63
N ILE A 221 14.78 15.82 1.82
CA ILE A 221 13.67 16.74 1.53
C ILE A 221 12.84 16.89 2.81
N CYS A 222 12.71 18.14 3.21
CA CYS A 222 11.95 18.60 4.36
C CYS A 222 10.84 19.54 3.88
N TYR A 223 9.69 19.44 4.54
CA TYR A 223 8.54 20.28 4.26
C TYR A 223 8.35 21.33 5.34
N ARG A 224 7.61 22.36 5.01
CA ARG A 224 7.27 23.40 5.96
C ARG A 224 6.34 22.84 7.05
N ASP A 225 6.61 23.13 8.32
CA ASP A 225 5.79 22.68 9.48
C ASP A 225 4.27 22.81 9.30
N LYS A 226 3.79 23.94 8.78
CA LYS A 226 2.36 24.19 8.52
C LYS A 226 1.73 23.32 7.41
N GLU A 227 2.53 22.54 6.68
CA GLU A 227 2.06 21.64 5.61
C GLU A 227 1.77 20.23 6.12
N ALA A 228 1.89 19.99 7.43
CA ALA A 228 1.56 18.70 8.04
C ALA A 228 0.15 18.22 7.66
N ASP A 229 -0.84 19.10 7.76
CA ASP A 229 -2.23 18.78 7.40
C ASP A 229 -2.38 18.47 5.91
N ASN A 230 -1.67 19.20 5.03
CA ASN A 230 -1.68 18.94 3.59
C ASN A 230 -1.06 17.57 3.26
N ILE A 231 -0.01 17.16 3.97
CA ILE A 231 0.59 15.82 3.82
C ILE A 231 -0.37 14.75 4.36
N PHE A 232 -1.09 15.00 5.47
CA PHE A 232 -2.15 14.09 5.90
C PHE A 232 -3.26 13.97 4.86
N ASP A 233 -3.68 15.09 4.25
CA ASP A 233 -4.66 15.11 3.16
C ASP A 233 -4.17 14.34 1.93
N MET A 234 -2.86 14.30 1.68
CA MET A 234 -2.24 13.46 0.65
C MET A 234 -2.52 11.98 0.92
N PHE A 235 -2.20 11.48 2.11
CA PHE A 235 -2.43 10.08 2.46
C PHE A 235 -3.92 9.74 2.59
N ARG A 236 -4.76 10.71 3.00
CA ARG A 236 -6.21 10.58 2.99
C ARG A 236 -6.78 10.49 1.57
N THR A 237 -6.25 11.28 0.65
CA THR A 237 -6.60 11.22 -0.78
C THR A 237 -6.27 9.83 -1.31
N ARG A 238 -5.08 9.30 -1.03
CA ARG A 238 -4.69 7.92 -1.39
C ARG A 238 -5.71 6.90 -0.86
N TYR A 239 -5.99 6.93 0.44
CA TYR A 239 -6.96 6.03 1.04
C TYR A 239 -8.33 6.13 0.35
N THR A 240 -8.79 7.35 0.06
CA THR A 240 -10.08 7.61 -0.60
C THR A 240 -10.11 7.01 -2.01
N LEU A 241 -9.07 7.21 -2.81
CA LEU A 241 -8.96 6.65 -4.16
C LEU A 241 -8.90 5.12 -4.14
N HIS A 242 -8.11 4.54 -3.24
CA HIS A 242 -8.07 3.09 -3.04
C HIS A 242 -9.46 2.54 -2.69
N ARG A 243 -10.13 3.13 -1.71
CA ARG A 243 -11.43 2.64 -1.23
C ARG A 243 -12.56 2.82 -2.24
N GLN A 244 -12.62 3.96 -2.92
CA GLN A 244 -13.74 4.32 -3.79
C GLN A 244 -13.56 3.81 -5.22
N ALA A 245 -12.32 3.76 -5.74
CA ALA A 245 -12.04 3.46 -7.13
C ALA A 245 -11.18 2.20 -7.30
N TYR A 246 -9.92 2.20 -6.85
CA TYR A 246 -8.96 1.13 -7.21
C TYR A 246 -9.37 -0.23 -6.64
N GLN A 247 -9.91 -0.23 -5.42
CA GLN A 247 -10.44 -1.41 -4.75
C GLN A 247 -11.97 -1.41 -4.79
N HIS A 248 -12.60 -0.83 -5.82
CA HIS A 248 -14.04 -0.96 -5.96
C HIS A 248 -14.40 -2.42 -6.22
N LYS A 249 -15.36 -2.98 -5.49
CA LYS A 249 -15.76 -4.40 -5.57
C LYS A 249 -15.99 -4.93 -6.99
N THR A 250 -16.61 -4.13 -7.87
CA THR A 250 -16.83 -4.50 -9.27
C THR A 250 -15.58 -4.39 -10.13
N VAL A 251 -14.62 -3.54 -9.77
CA VAL A 251 -13.31 -3.50 -10.44
C VAL A 251 -12.56 -4.79 -10.10
N ASN A 252 -12.44 -5.10 -8.81
CA ASN A 252 -11.73 -6.30 -8.35
C ASN A 252 -12.25 -7.57 -9.03
N ILE A 253 -13.58 -7.76 -9.11
CA ILE A 253 -14.13 -8.98 -9.74
C ILE A 253 -13.84 -9.05 -11.24
N ILE A 254 -13.77 -7.92 -11.93
CA ILE A 254 -13.38 -7.89 -13.35
C ILE A 254 -11.89 -8.19 -13.50
N GLU A 255 -11.03 -7.66 -12.63
CA GLU A 255 -9.60 -7.99 -12.62
C GLU A 255 -9.36 -9.49 -12.40
N ILE A 256 -10.14 -10.10 -11.50
CA ILE A 256 -10.11 -11.55 -11.26
C ILE A 256 -10.51 -12.31 -12.52
N MET A 257 -11.62 -11.94 -13.16
CA MET A 257 -12.05 -12.60 -14.40
C MET A 257 -11.03 -12.42 -15.52
N ILE A 258 -10.41 -11.24 -15.65
CA ILE A 258 -9.31 -11.00 -16.60
C ILE A 258 -8.14 -11.92 -16.27
N LYS A 259 -7.73 -12.01 -15.01
CA LYS A 259 -6.65 -12.91 -14.58
C LYS A 259 -6.96 -14.36 -14.95
N ASP A 260 -8.17 -14.83 -14.68
CA ASP A 260 -8.59 -16.20 -15.01
C ASP A 260 -8.56 -16.45 -16.52
N ALA A 261 -9.00 -15.48 -17.32
CA ALA A 261 -8.92 -15.56 -18.78
C ALA A 261 -7.46 -15.60 -19.26
N LEU A 262 -6.58 -14.76 -18.71
CA LEU A 262 -5.16 -14.73 -19.07
C LEU A 262 -4.45 -16.04 -18.70
N VAL A 263 -4.72 -16.61 -17.52
CA VAL A 263 -4.16 -17.91 -17.09
C VAL A 263 -4.60 -19.03 -18.04
N LYS A 264 -5.88 -19.04 -18.45
CA LYS A 264 -6.40 -20.02 -19.41
C LYS A 264 -5.83 -19.83 -20.81
N ALA A 265 -5.53 -18.60 -21.22
CA ALA A 265 -4.93 -18.31 -22.51
C ALA A 265 -3.40 -18.53 -22.54
N ASP A 266 -2.76 -18.63 -21.37
CA ASP A 266 -1.29 -18.61 -21.25
C ASP A 266 -0.61 -19.76 -21.98
N GLY A 267 -1.22 -20.95 -21.99
CA GLY A 267 -0.68 -22.13 -22.68
C GLY A 267 -0.52 -21.94 -24.19
N HIS A 268 -1.26 -21.01 -24.81
CA HIS A 268 -1.22 -20.73 -26.25
C HIS A 268 -0.58 -19.38 -26.57
N LEU A 269 -0.82 -18.38 -25.71
CA LEU A 269 -0.33 -17.01 -25.93
C LEU A 269 1.02 -16.74 -25.27
N HIS A 270 1.51 -17.65 -24.41
CA HIS A 270 2.79 -17.55 -23.69
C HIS A 270 2.97 -16.17 -23.02
N ILE A 271 1.92 -15.69 -22.35
CA ILE A 271 1.86 -14.36 -21.76
C ILE A 271 2.86 -14.23 -20.62
N SER A 272 2.93 -15.26 -19.77
CA SER A 272 3.82 -15.34 -18.62
C SER A 272 5.29 -15.33 -19.02
N GLU A 273 5.65 -15.89 -20.18
CA GLU A 273 7.02 -15.93 -20.69
C GLU A 273 7.50 -14.59 -21.24
N ALA A 274 6.58 -13.69 -21.63
CA ALA A 274 6.93 -12.41 -22.24
C ALA A 274 7.77 -11.51 -21.34
N ILE A 275 7.71 -11.69 -20.01
CA ILE A 275 8.53 -10.93 -19.05
C ILE A 275 10.03 -11.20 -19.19
N ASN A 276 10.42 -12.35 -19.77
CA ASN A 276 11.81 -12.76 -19.92
C ASN A 276 12.45 -12.19 -21.20
N ASP A 277 11.66 -11.56 -22.07
CA ASP A 277 12.10 -10.99 -23.34
C ASP A 277 11.45 -9.61 -23.54
N MET A 278 12.23 -8.54 -23.35
CA MET A 278 11.72 -7.17 -23.43
C MET A 278 11.14 -6.81 -24.81
N LYS A 279 11.52 -7.51 -25.89
CA LYS A 279 10.92 -7.33 -27.21
C LYS A 279 9.51 -7.91 -27.28
N LYS A 280 9.28 -9.07 -26.67
CA LYS A 280 7.93 -9.63 -26.48
C LYS A 280 7.13 -8.79 -25.50
N TYR A 281 7.73 -8.39 -24.38
CA TYR A 281 7.11 -7.54 -23.37
C TYR A 281 6.67 -6.19 -23.94
N THR A 282 7.44 -5.62 -24.87
CA THR A 282 7.07 -4.38 -25.60
C THR A 282 5.73 -4.51 -26.32
N LYS A 283 5.38 -5.71 -26.79
CA LYS A 283 4.10 -5.99 -27.46
C LYS A 283 2.98 -6.42 -26.52
N LEU A 284 3.31 -6.75 -25.27
CA LEU A 284 2.34 -7.14 -24.26
C LEU A 284 1.64 -5.90 -23.70
N THR A 285 0.38 -5.71 -24.08
CA THR A 285 -0.47 -4.55 -23.75
C THR A 285 -1.91 -5.02 -23.52
N ASP A 286 -2.84 -4.11 -23.23
CA ASP A 286 -4.26 -4.43 -22.99
C ASP A 286 -4.94 -5.08 -24.21
N HIS A 287 -4.37 -4.93 -25.42
CA HIS A 287 -4.80 -5.62 -26.64
C HIS A 287 -4.80 -7.15 -26.52
N ILE A 288 -4.14 -7.72 -25.50
CA ILE A 288 -4.21 -9.16 -25.23
C ILE A 288 -5.66 -9.65 -25.05
N LEU A 289 -6.55 -8.82 -24.51
CA LEU A 289 -7.97 -9.16 -24.37
C LEU A 289 -8.67 -9.23 -25.73
N GLU A 290 -8.33 -8.35 -26.66
CA GLU A 290 -8.84 -8.38 -28.04
C GLU A 290 -8.31 -9.62 -28.79
N LYS A 291 -7.05 -9.99 -28.58
CA LYS A 291 -6.48 -11.23 -29.13
C LYS A 291 -7.20 -12.48 -28.63
N ILE A 292 -7.60 -12.52 -27.36
CA ILE A 292 -8.39 -13.64 -26.82
C ILE A 292 -9.79 -13.69 -27.46
N LEU A 293 -10.36 -12.54 -27.81
CA LEU A 293 -11.69 -12.43 -28.41
C LEU A 293 -11.72 -12.76 -29.91
N ASP A 294 -10.57 -12.74 -30.58
CA ASP A 294 -10.47 -12.98 -32.02
C ASP A 294 -11.03 -14.39 -32.37
N PRO A 295 -12.07 -14.46 -33.23
CA PRO A 295 -12.72 -15.71 -33.60
C PRO A 295 -11.86 -16.59 -34.51
N ASP A 296 -10.84 -16.03 -35.17
CA ASP A 296 -9.94 -16.77 -36.06
C ASP A 296 -8.81 -17.49 -35.28
N GLN A 297 -8.79 -17.35 -33.95
CA GLN A 297 -7.84 -18.02 -33.06
C GLN A 297 -8.31 -19.42 -32.62
N ASP A 298 -7.34 -20.23 -32.21
CA ASP A 298 -7.45 -21.64 -31.81
C ASP A 298 -8.68 -21.97 -30.93
N GLU A 299 -9.25 -23.18 -31.10
CA GLU A 299 -10.31 -23.71 -30.24
C GLU A 299 -9.86 -23.74 -28.78
N ASP A 300 -8.56 -23.87 -28.53
CA ASP A 300 -8.01 -23.90 -27.19
C ASP A 300 -8.17 -22.59 -26.40
N LEU A 301 -8.40 -21.45 -27.07
CA LEU A 301 -8.73 -20.17 -26.41
C LEU A 301 -10.20 -20.04 -26.00
N GLN A 302 -11.04 -21.02 -26.33
CA GLN A 302 -12.49 -20.93 -26.14
C GLN A 302 -12.89 -20.60 -24.69
N HIS A 303 -12.31 -21.27 -23.70
CA HIS A 303 -12.62 -20.99 -22.29
C HIS A 303 -12.19 -19.58 -21.85
N ALA A 304 -11.05 -19.08 -22.33
CA ALA A 304 -10.60 -17.72 -22.04
C ALA A 304 -11.53 -16.69 -22.71
N ARG A 305 -11.91 -16.94 -23.97
CA ARG A 305 -12.83 -16.14 -24.77
C ARG A 305 -14.20 -16.02 -24.10
N GLU A 306 -14.74 -17.12 -23.59
CA GLU A 306 -16.01 -17.13 -22.86
C GLU A 306 -15.98 -16.22 -21.63
N ILE A 307 -14.89 -16.25 -20.85
CA ILE A 307 -14.74 -15.37 -19.68
C ILE A 307 -14.72 -13.90 -20.10
N VAL A 308 -13.94 -13.54 -21.12
CA VAL A 308 -13.89 -12.15 -21.62
C VAL A 308 -15.25 -11.72 -22.17
N MET A 309 -15.96 -12.60 -22.89
CA MET A 309 -17.32 -12.33 -23.39
C MET A 309 -18.32 -12.11 -22.25
N LYS A 310 -18.20 -12.82 -21.13
CA LYS A 310 -19.01 -12.56 -19.93
C LYS A 310 -18.76 -11.17 -19.37
N ILE A 311 -17.51 -10.71 -19.32
CA ILE A 311 -17.18 -9.33 -18.92
C ILE A 311 -17.88 -8.32 -19.84
N LEU A 312 -17.79 -8.51 -21.17
CA LEU A 312 -18.42 -7.63 -22.17
C LEU A 312 -19.94 -7.59 -22.06
N LYS A 313 -20.59 -8.75 -21.83
CA LYS A 313 -22.04 -8.86 -21.62
C LYS A 313 -22.49 -8.41 -20.23
N ARG A 314 -21.56 -7.97 -19.38
CA ARG A 314 -21.78 -7.63 -17.97
C ARG A 314 -22.35 -8.77 -17.14
N ASP A 315 -22.05 -10.00 -17.56
CA ASP A 315 -22.36 -11.21 -16.82
C ASP A 315 -21.27 -11.48 -15.77
N LEU A 316 -21.34 -10.72 -14.68
CA LEU A 316 -20.33 -10.73 -13.61
C LEU A 316 -20.84 -11.52 -12.39
N PRO A 317 -19.92 -12.17 -11.64
CA PRO A 317 -20.24 -12.73 -10.34
C PRO A 317 -20.92 -11.69 -9.41
N LYS A 318 -21.93 -12.13 -8.66
CA LYS A 318 -22.72 -11.26 -7.79
C LYS A 318 -21.98 -11.01 -6.49
N PHE A 319 -21.80 -9.74 -6.12
CA PHE A 319 -21.28 -9.36 -4.82
C PHE A 319 -22.30 -9.67 -3.71
N LEU A 320 -21.91 -10.50 -2.74
CA LEU A 320 -22.76 -10.92 -1.63
C LEU A 320 -22.61 -10.01 -0.41
N GLY A 321 -21.37 -9.69 -0.03
CA GLY A 321 -21.12 -8.91 1.17
C GLY A 321 -19.65 -8.53 1.35
N GLU A 322 -19.43 -7.55 2.23
CA GLU A 322 -18.12 -7.11 2.70
C GLU A 322 -18.15 -7.07 4.22
N ALA A 323 -17.07 -7.54 4.85
CA ALA A 323 -16.85 -7.43 6.28
C ALA A 323 -15.47 -6.82 6.55
N LYS A 324 -15.36 -6.08 7.66
CA LYS A 324 -14.09 -5.54 8.13
C LYS A 324 -13.56 -6.45 9.24
N LEU A 325 -12.30 -6.85 9.17
CA LEU A 325 -11.68 -7.63 10.24
C LEU A 325 -10.91 -6.69 11.18
N GLU A 326 -11.22 -6.77 12.48
CA GLU A 326 -10.52 -5.99 13.51
C GLU A 326 -9.25 -6.74 13.96
N LYS A 327 -8.06 -6.21 13.67
CA LYS A 327 -6.90 -6.44 14.55
C LYS A 327 -7.09 -5.55 15.79
N ARG A 328 -7.39 -6.15 16.94
CA ARG A 328 -7.57 -5.42 18.19
C ARG A 328 -6.24 -5.27 18.91
N ASP A 329 -5.68 -4.08 18.83
CA ASP A 329 -4.96 -3.47 19.95
C ASP A 329 -5.67 -2.19 20.40
N ILE A 330 -5.94 -2.22 21.71
CA ILE A 330 -6.20 -1.15 22.70
C ILE A 330 -7.49 -0.32 22.60
N SER A 331 -8.15 -0.32 23.76
CA SER A 331 -9.17 0.57 24.28
C SER A 331 -8.58 1.93 24.68
N GLU A 332 -8.95 3.00 23.97
CA GLU A 332 -8.88 4.36 24.50
C GLU A 332 -10.07 5.16 23.99
N VAL A 333 -10.84 5.71 24.93
CA VAL A 333 -11.97 6.59 24.65
C VAL A 333 -11.48 8.03 24.71
N VAL A 334 -11.48 8.72 23.57
CA VAL A 334 -11.28 10.18 23.47
C VAL A 334 -12.30 10.73 22.46
N HIS A 335 -12.96 11.85 22.80
CA HIS A 335 -14.25 12.28 22.25
C HIS A 335 -14.16 13.59 21.45
N ILE A 336 -14.79 13.66 20.25
CA ILE A 336 -14.95 14.88 19.42
C ILE A 336 -16.22 14.82 18.53
N ASP A 337 -16.84 15.96 18.15
CA ASP A 337 -18.17 16.07 17.52
C ASP A 337 -18.22 16.34 15.99
N HIS A 338 -19.39 16.08 15.36
CA HIS A 338 -19.69 16.26 13.92
C HIS A 338 -20.80 17.29 13.65
N GLY A 339 -20.85 18.39 14.40
CA GLY A 339 -21.77 19.50 14.12
C GLY A 339 -23.22 19.32 14.59
N MET A 340 -23.54 18.20 15.26
CA MET A 340 -24.82 17.97 15.95
C MET A 340 -24.67 17.75 17.47
N LYS A 341 -23.54 18.18 18.05
CA LYS A 341 -23.24 18.00 19.49
C LYS A 341 -23.45 16.53 19.91
N ASP A 342 -24.37 16.28 20.84
CA ASP A 342 -24.75 15.02 21.49
C ASP A 342 -25.66 14.09 20.67
N LYS A 343 -25.94 14.44 19.40
CA LYS A 343 -26.77 13.63 18.52
C LYS A 343 -25.95 13.05 17.37
N ASN A 344 -26.15 11.77 17.07
CA ASN A 344 -25.53 11.12 15.93
C ASN A 344 -26.15 11.67 14.63
N PRO A 345 -25.36 12.31 13.74
CA PRO A 345 -25.88 12.85 12.48
C PRO A 345 -26.41 11.76 11.54
N MET A 346 -26.03 10.49 11.74
CA MET A 346 -26.51 9.35 10.95
C MET A 346 -27.89 8.84 11.36
N ASP A 347 -28.42 9.22 12.53
CA ASP A 347 -29.74 8.76 13.01
C ASP A 347 -30.89 9.22 12.11
N ASN A 348 -30.66 10.22 11.24
CA ASN A 348 -31.64 10.79 10.33
C ASN A 348 -31.29 10.58 8.84
N VAL A 349 -30.30 9.73 8.53
CA VAL A 349 -29.89 9.44 7.15
C VAL A 349 -30.47 8.10 6.71
N TYR A 350 -31.38 8.15 5.73
CA TYR A 350 -32.01 6.97 5.16
C TYR A 350 -31.17 6.42 4.00
N PHE A 351 -30.96 5.10 3.99
CA PHE A 351 -30.25 4.39 2.93
C PHE A 351 -31.21 3.47 2.16
N TYR A 352 -30.89 3.16 0.91
CA TYR A 352 -31.63 2.18 0.10
C TYR A 352 -30.67 1.11 -0.41
N ARG A 353 -31.19 -0.09 -0.68
CA ARG A 353 -30.39 -1.17 -1.28
C ARG A 353 -30.56 -1.12 -2.78
N LYS A 354 -29.48 -1.37 -3.53
CA LYS A 354 -29.54 -1.45 -5.01
C LYS A 354 -30.57 -2.47 -5.52
N ARG A 355 -30.96 -3.45 -4.69
CA ARG A 355 -31.93 -4.51 -4.99
C ARG A 355 -33.38 -4.16 -4.61
N ASP A 356 -33.58 -3.14 -3.77
CA ASP A 356 -34.87 -2.69 -3.26
C ASP A 356 -34.87 -1.15 -3.20
N LEU A 357 -35.05 -0.51 -4.37
CA LEU A 357 -34.97 0.95 -4.51
C LEU A 357 -36.07 1.70 -3.73
N ASP A 358 -37.20 1.04 -3.49
CA ASP A 358 -38.39 1.65 -2.84
C ASP A 358 -38.43 1.44 -1.32
N LYS A 359 -37.44 0.74 -0.74
CA LYS A 359 -37.38 0.48 0.70
C LYS A 359 -36.17 1.18 1.31
N VAL A 360 -36.47 2.17 2.15
CA VAL A 360 -35.46 2.84 2.98
C VAL A 360 -35.21 2.07 4.27
N PHE A 361 -33.95 2.04 4.71
CA PHE A 361 -33.57 1.49 6.00
C PHE A 361 -32.63 2.45 6.74
N LEU A 362 -32.72 2.40 8.07
CA LEU A 362 -31.77 3.03 8.97
C LEU A 362 -30.70 2.00 9.34
N ILE A 363 -29.44 2.42 9.41
CA ILE A 363 -28.36 1.57 9.89
C ILE A 363 -28.34 1.70 11.41
N THR A 364 -29.02 0.79 12.11
CA THR A 364 -29.24 0.88 13.56
C THR A 364 -28.18 0.20 14.42
N ASP A 365 -27.24 -0.54 13.83
CA ASP A 365 -26.18 -1.22 14.57
C ASP A 365 -24.81 -0.75 14.05
N GLN A 366 -24.35 0.38 14.59
CA GLN A 366 -23.02 0.91 14.32
C GLN A 366 -22.16 0.74 15.57
N MET A 367 -21.33 -0.30 15.60
CA MET A 367 -20.18 -0.40 16.52
C MET A 367 -19.11 0.71 16.31
N PHE A 368 -19.41 1.72 15.47
CA PHE A 368 -18.44 2.67 14.91
C PHE A 368 -18.66 4.14 15.33
N LEU A 369 -19.38 4.43 16.42
CA LEU A 369 -19.48 5.79 16.95
C LEU A 369 -19.02 5.90 18.42
N PRO A 370 -18.29 6.97 18.79
CA PRO A 370 -17.85 7.20 20.16
C PRO A 370 -19.04 7.47 21.10
N LYS A 371 -18.97 6.96 22.35
CA LYS A 371 -20.05 7.02 23.36
C LYS A 371 -20.24 8.39 24.06
N GLY A 372 -19.63 9.48 23.57
CA GLY A 372 -19.64 10.79 24.23
C GLY A 372 -19.25 11.93 23.29
N PHE A 373 -19.77 13.14 23.54
CA PHE A 373 -20.00 14.16 22.50
C PHE A 373 -19.70 15.64 22.86
N TYR A 374 -18.75 15.97 23.74
CA TYR A 374 -18.25 17.36 23.91
C TYR A 374 -16.86 17.45 24.59
N GLU A 375 -16.13 18.56 24.39
CA GLU A 375 -14.87 18.90 25.10
C GLU A 375 -14.64 20.43 25.27
N LYS A 376 -13.74 20.85 26.19
CA LYS A 376 -13.30 22.24 26.42
C LYS A 376 -11.79 22.42 26.23
N LEU A 377 -11.42 23.42 25.44
CA LEU A 377 -10.03 23.80 25.17
C LEU A 377 -9.48 24.77 26.24
N PHE A 378 -8.32 24.47 26.83
CA PHE A 378 -7.59 25.41 27.68
C PHE A 378 -6.37 25.96 26.94
N ARG A 379 -6.41 27.26 26.63
CA ARG A 379 -5.25 27.99 26.09
C ARG A 379 -4.68 28.89 27.18
N VAL A 380 -3.45 28.64 27.57
CA VAL A 380 -2.73 29.43 28.56
C VAL A 380 -1.82 30.41 27.81
N TYR A 381 -1.98 31.70 28.09
CA TYR A 381 -1.17 32.77 27.49
C TYR A 381 -0.28 33.38 28.57
N TYR A 382 1.02 33.39 28.33
CA TYR A 382 2.00 34.02 29.23
C TYR A 382 2.02 35.54 29.04
N LYS A 383 1.82 36.30 30.11
CA LYS A 383 1.74 37.78 30.12
C LYS A 383 2.92 38.46 30.84
N GLY A 384 3.98 37.72 31.16
CA GLY A 384 5.17 38.22 31.86
C GLY A 384 6.34 38.60 30.93
N PRO A 385 7.46 39.09 31.48
CA PRO A 385 8.63 39.50 30.71
C PRO A 385 9.31 38.32 29.99
N GLU A 386 9.83 38.57 28.78
CA GLU A 386 10.29 37.55 27.81
C GLU A 386 11.36 36.58 28.37
N GLY A 387 12.17 37.03 29.33
CA GLY A 387 13.19 36.23 30.00
C GLY A 387 12.68 35.09 30.89
N LYS A 388 11.38 35.06 31.23
CA LYS A 388 10.77 34.04 32.10
C LYS A 388 9.81 33.08 31.39
N LEU A 389 9.75 33.15 30.05
CA LEU A 389 8.92 32.27 29.24
C LEU A 389 9.29 30.79 29.39
N LYS A 390 10.58 30.47 29.51
CA LYS A 390 11.08 29.10 29.71
C LYS A 390 10.62 28.51 31.05
N GLU A 391 10.66 29.29 32.13
CA GLU A 391 10.18 28.87 33.46
C GLU A 391 8.66 28.59 33.43
N ALA A 392 7.89 29.45 32.75
CA ALA A 392 6.44 29.27 32.61
C ALA A 392 6.07 28.05 31.74
N GLN A 393 6.85 27.74 30.70
CA GLN A 393 6.73 26.52 29.93
C GLN A 393 7.05 25.28 30.78
N GLN A 394 8.09 25.34 31.60
CA GLN A 394 8.49 24.25 32.48
C GLN A 394 7.42 23.95 33.54
N CYS A 395 6.78 24.96 34.13
CA CYS A 395 5.65 24.76 35.04
C CYS A 395 4.40 24.17 34.34
N PHE A 396 4.17 24.51 33.07
CA PHE A 396 3.09 23.91 32.28
C PHE A 396 3.39 22.44 31.96
N ASP A 397 4.64 22.12 31.63
CA ASP A 397 5.11 20.75 31.38
C ASP A 397 5.08 19.89 32.67
N GLU A 398 5.41 20.46 33.84
CA GLU A 398 5.29 19.80 35.14
C GLU A 398 3.82 19.56 35.55
N TRP A 399 2.94 20.53 35.30
CA TRP A 399 1.50 20.36 35.49
C TRP A 399 0.93 19.26 34.57
N LYS A 400 1.44 19.15 33.34
CA LYS A 400 1.11 18.08 32.40
C LYS A 400 1.59 16.72 32.91
N ALA A 401 2.83 16.63 33.40
CA ALA A 401 3.41 15.41 33.97
C ALA A 401 2.67 14.92 35.22
N LEU A 402 2.17 15.83 36.07
CA LEU A 402 1.32 15.52 37.23
C LEU A 402 -0.05 14.94 36.85
N LYS A 403 -0.52 15.15 35.62
CA LYS A 403 -1.76 14.56 35.07
C LYS A 403 -1.53 13.28 34.27
N GLU A 404 -0.34 13.09 33.71
CA GLU A 404 0.10 11.83 33.10
C GLU A 404 0.48 10.75 34.15
N ALA A 405 0.75 11.16 35.40
CA ALA A 405 1.09 10.27 36.52
C ALA A 405 -0.04 9.38 37.06
N ASP A 406 -1.30 9.55 36.61
CA ASP A 406 -2.37 8.59 36.89
C ASP A 406 -2.30 7.32 36.00
N ASN A 407 -1.39 7.25 35.03
CA ASN A 407 -1.17 6.09 34.14
C ASN A 407 -0.11 5.09 34.65
N VAL A 408 -0.08 4.82 35.96
CA VAL A 408 0.78 3.83 36.65
C VAL A 408 0.69 2.39 36.09
N TYR A 409 -0.19 2.14 35.11
CA TYR A 409 -0.28 0.87 34.37
C TYR A 409 0.96 0.58 33.51
N ASP A 410 1.66 1.59 32.99
CA ASP A 410 2.88 1.39 32.17
C ASP A 410 4.11 0.98 32.99
N MET A 411 4.07 1.14 34.32
CA MET A 411 5.14 0.69 35.22
C MET A 411 5.27 -0.86 35.23
N PHE A 412 4.21 -1.59 34.85
CA PHE A 412 4.27 -3.05 34.67
C PHE A 412 4.98 -3.48 33.37
N ARG A 413 5.09 -2.58 32.38
CA ARG A 413 5.77 -2.84 31.11
C ARG A 413 7.29 -2.95 31.27
N THR A 414 7.85 -2.24 32.25
CA THR A 414 9.27 -2.27 32.59
C THR A 414 9.76 -3.64 33.08
N ARG A 415 8.85 -4.51 33.58
CA ARG A 415 9.16 -5.90 33.98
C ARG A 415 9.42 -6.83 32.78
N TYR A 416 8.83 -6.55 31.62
CA TYR A 416 9.00 -7.36 30.40
C TYR A 416 10.40 -7.20 29.79
N THR A 417 11.01 -6.02 29.97
CA THR A 417 12.38 -5.71 29.54
C THR A 417 13.47 -6.43 30.35
N LEU A 418 13.20 -6.81 31.60
CA LEU A 418 14.18 -7.49 32.48
C LEU A 418 14.22 -9.01 32.25
N HIS A 419 13.24 -9.60 31.57
CA HIS A 419 13.21 -11.05 31.32
C HIS A 419 14.03 -11.48 30.08
N ARG A 420 14.56 -10.51 29.32
CA ARG A 420 15.37 -10.74 28.11
C ARG A 420 16.86 -10.97 28.38
N GLN A 421 17.29 -10.90 29.65
CA GLN A 421 18.66 -11.27 30.06
C GLN A 421 18.83 -12.77 30.42
N ALA A 422 17.79 -13.61 30.25
CA ALA A 422 17.80 -15.00 30.75
C ALA A 422 17.67 -16.11 29.68
N TYR A 423 17.94 -15.83 28.40
CA TYR A 423 17.97 -16.88 27.36
C TYR A 423 19.40 -17.29 27.00
N GLN A 424 20.01 -18.04 27.91
CA GLN A 424 21.07 -18.99 27.58
C GLN A 424 20.56 -20.42 27.88
N HIS A 425 20.70 -21.29 26.87
CA HIS A 425 20.57 -22.75 26.85
C HIS A 425 19.22 -23.44 26.51
N LYS A 426 19.37 -24.41 25.58
CA LYS A 426 18.55 -25.59 25.26
C LYS A 426 17.20 -25.45 24.55
N ILE A 427 16.52 -24.30 24.57
CA ILE A 427 15.25 -24.14 23.81
C ILE A 427 15.47 -23.80 22.33
N GLY A 428 16.57 -23.11 21.98
CA GLY A 428 16.88 -22.78 20.58
C GLY A 428 16.99 -24.01 19.68
N ASN A 429 17.71 -25.05 20.13
CA ASN A 429 17.83 -26.29 19.37
C ASN A 429 16.50 -27.05 19.22
N ILE A 430 15.55 -26.87 20.14
CA ILE A 430 14.23 -27.51 20.04
C ILE A 430 13.36 -26.78 19.00
N ILE A 431 13.44 -25.44 18.97
CA ILE A 431 12.73 -24.62 17.98
C ILE A 431 13.27 -24.89 16.58
N ASP A 432 14.59 -25.02 16.40
CA ASP A 432 15.19 -25.34 15.10
C ASP A 432 14.82 -26.76 14.61
N ILE A 433 14.73 -27.74 15.51
CA ILE A 433 14.26 -29.10 15.18
C ILE A 433 12.77 -29.08 14.81
N MET A 434 11.93 -28.35 15.56
CA MET A 434 10.50 -28.24 15.27
C MET A 434 10.23 -27.49 13.95
N PHE A 435 11.06 -26.51 13.60
CA PHE A 435 10.95 -25.79 12.33
C PHE A 435 11.40 -26.65 11.14
N ALA A 436 12.46 -27.44 11.31
CA ALA A 436 12.90 -28.41 10.30
C ALA A 436 11.86 -29.52 10.07
N GLU A 437 11.24 -30.04 11.14
CA GLU A 437 10.16 -31.02 11.04
C GLU A 437 8.90 -30.42 10.40
N ALA A 438 8.56 -29.16 10.70
CA ALA A 438 7.43 -28.47 10.07
C ALA A 438 7.65 -28.22 8.56
N LEU A 439 8.88 -27.90 8.15
CA LEU A 439 9.24 -27.75 6.74
C LEU A 439 9.23 -29.10 6.00
N LEU A 440 9.68 -30.18 6.64
CA LEU A 440 9.62 -31.54 6.07
C LEU A 440 8.18 -32.08 5.94
N LEU A 441 7.33 -31.78 6.92
CA LEU A 441 5.90 -32.10 6.86
C LEU A 441 5.18 -31.28 5.78
N ALA A 442 5.52 -29.99 5.64
CA ALA A 442 5.00 -29.15 4.56
C ALA A 442 5.43 -29.67 3.18
N ASP A 443 6.71 -30.03 2.98
CA ASP A 443 7.23 -30.60 1.73
C ASP A 443 6.52 -31.93 1.39
N ARG A 444 6.31 -32.81 2.38
CA ARG A 444 5.58 -34.08 2.20
C ARG A 444 4.11 -33.87 1.81
N ASP A 445 3.42 -32.96 2.49
CA ASP A 445 1.99 -32.71 2.26
C ASP A 445 1.74 -31.90 0.97
N LEU A 446 2.72 -31.13 0.48
CA LEU A 446 2.68 -30.41 -0.81
C LEU A 446 2.91 -31.30 -2.03
N HIS A 447 3.58 -32.44 -1.85
CA HIS A 447 4.05 -33.32 -2.93
C HIS A 447 3.42 -34.72 -2.95
N GLU A 448 2.47 -35.02 -2.06
CA GLU A 448 1.70 -36.27 -2.11
C GLU A 448 0.90 -36.37 -3.43
N GLY A 449 1.33 -37.25 -4.34
CA GLY A 449 0.66 -37.53 -5.63
C GLY A 449 1.12 -36.73 -6.86
N LYS A 450 2.28 -36.05 -6.83
CA LYS A 450 2.81 -35.29 -8.00
C LYS A 450 4.11 -35.90 -8.57
N PRO A 451 4.43 -35.70 -9.88
CA PRO A 451 5.63 -36.26 -10.53
C PRO A 451 6.95 -35.74 -9.94
N GLU A 452 8.02 -36.54 -10.06
CA GLU A 452 9.34 -36.34 -9.43
C GLU A 452 10.10 -35.06 -9.87
N ASP A 453 9.63 -34.34 -10.89
CA ASP A 453 10.35 -33.19 -11.49
C ASP A 453 9.95 -31.80 -10.92
N MET A 454 9.15 -31.73 -9.85
CA MET A 454 8.90 -30.46 -9.13
C MET A 454 10.02 -30.17 -8.13
N LEU A 455 10.61 -28.98 -8.22
CA LEU A 455 11.57 -28.40 -7.26
C LEU A 455 11.09 -28.60 -5.81
N LYS A 456 11.81 -29.41 -5.03
CA LYS A 456 11.57 -29.66 -3.61
C LYS A 456 12.16 -28.52 -2.77
N ILE A 457 11.46 -28.08 -1.73
CA ILE A 457 11.98 -27.05 -0.79
C ILE A 457 13.28 -27.54 -0.14
N SER A 458 13.40 -28.86 0.04
CA SER A 458 14.60 -29.55 0.52
C SER A 458 15.84 -29.43 -0.39
N GLU A 459 15.69 -29.02 -1.66
CA GLU A 459 16.83 -28.84 -2.57
C GLU A 459 17.36 -27.40 -2.65
N ALA A 460 16.65 -26.41 -2.09
CA ALA A 460 17.02 -25.00 -2.13
C ALA A 460 17.90 -24.54 -0.94
N ILE A 461 17.96 -25.33 0.15
CA ILE A 461 18.82 -25.07 1.31
C ILE A 461 19.49 -26.40 1.68
N LYS A 462 20.69 -26.64 1.14
CA LYS A 462 21.41 -27.91 1.31
C LYS A 462 22.34 -27.89 2.53
N THR A 463 22.64 -26.72 3.09
CA THR A 463 23.51 -26.58 4.27
C THR A 463 23.07 -25.47 5.23
N ALA A 464 23.39 -25.60 6.52
CA ALA A 464 23.22 -24.54 7.52
C ALA A 464 24.00 -23.25 7.20
N GLU A 465 25.00 -23.36 6.31
CA GLU A 465 25.86 -22.27 5.83
C GLU A 465 25.22 -21.47 4.68
N GLU A 466 24.23 -22.03 3.97
CA GLU A 466 23.38 -21.32 3.00
C GLU A 466 22.25 -20.57 3.72
N TYR A 467 21.75 -21.13 4.82
CA TYR A 467 20.77 -20.49 5.70
C TYR A 467 21.33 -19.24 6.39
N SER A 468 22.59 -19.26 6.83
CA SER A 468 23.23 -18.08 7.48
C SER A 468 23.54 -16.93 6.53
N LYS A 469 23.38 -17.12 5.21
CA LYS A 469 23.55 -16.11 4.16
C LYS A 469 22.24 -15.42 3.76
N LEU A 470 21.09 -15.90 4.22
CA LEU A 470 19.86 -15.09 4.15
C LEU A 470 20.05 -13.90 5.08
N THR A 471 20.07 -12.70 4.50
CA THR A 471 20.07 -11.46 5.27
C THR A 471 18.77 -11.37 6.09
N ASP A 472 18.83 -10.74 7.27
CA ASP A 472 17.65 -10.49 8.12
C ASP A 472 16.50 -9.83 7.33
N GLU A 473 16.81 -9.08 6.27
CA GLU A 473 15.83 -8.51 5.33
C GLU A 473 15.09 -9.56 4.48
N ILE A 474 15.78 -10.58 3.96
CA ILE A 474 15.12 -11.66 3.21
C ILE A 474 14.30 -12.51 4.18
N PHE A 475 14.78 -12.73 5.42
CA PHE A 475 14.03 -13.44 6.44
C PHE A 475 12.79 -12.67 6.93
N GLU A 476 12.87 -11.35 7.10
CA GLU A 476 11.71 -10.49 7.39
C GLU A 476 10.74 -10.40 6.19
N GLN A 477 11.24 -10.33 4.96
CA GLN A 477 10.39 -10.33 3.75
C GLN A 477 9.68 -11.66 3.56
N ILE A 478 10.38 -12.79 3.74
CA ILE A 478 9.79 -14.12 3.72
C ILE A 478 8.84 -14.27 4.90
N SER A 479 9.21 -13.90 6.11
CA SER A 479 8.33 -14.04 7.29
C SER A 479 7.08 -13.15 7.21
N SER A 480 7.20 -11.91 6.75
CA SER A 480 6.05 -11.00 6.62
C SER A 480 5.13 -11.38 5.45
N SER A 481 5.68 -11.72 4.28
CA SER A 481 4.87 -12.22 3.16
C SER A 481 4.26 -13.59 3.45
N THR A 482 4.99 -14.50 4.11
CA THR A 482 4.49 -15.83 4.46
C THR A 482 3.44 -15.74 5.56
N ALA A 483 3.60 -14.88 6.58
CA ALA A 483 2.59 -14.70 7.63
C ALA A 483 1.31 -14.01 7.13
N GLU A 484 1.42 -12.96 6.29
CA GLU A 484 0.26 -12.31 5.66
C GLU A 484 -0.46 -13.28 4.70
N ASN A 485 0.28 -14.06 3.90
CA ASN A 485 -0.30 -15.08 3.03
C ASN A 485 -0.94 -16.22 3.83
N LEU A 486 -0.30 -16.70 4.90
CA LEU A 486 -0.85 -17.73 5.79
C LEU A 486 -2.15 -17.25 6.44
N HIS A 487 -2.24 -15.99 6.88
CA HIS A 487 -3.47 -15.43 7.44
C HIS A 487 -4.62 -15.39 6.41
N LYS A 488 -4.33 -14.95 5.18
CA LYS A 488 -5.32 -14.94 4.08
C LYS A 488 -5.76 -16.35 3.69
N GLU A 489 -4.83 -17.30 3.64
CA GLU A 489 -5.15 -18.71 3.39
C GLU A 489 -5.94 -19.34 4.54
N GLU A 490 -5.66 -18.97 5.79
CA GLU A 490 -6.47 -19.38 6.94
C GLU A 490 -7.90 -18.83 6.86
N LEU A 491 -8.07 -17.55 6.50
CA LEU A 491 -9.39 -16.97 6.27
C LEU A 491 -10.17 -17.71 5.17
N LYS A 492 -9.51 -18.02 4.04
CA LYS A 492 -10.11 -18.83 2.97
C LYS A 492 -10.47 -20.23 3.45
N LYS A 493 -9.61 -20.89 4.24
CA LYS A 493 -9.86 -22.22 4.80
C LYS A 493 -11.06 -22.21 5.75
N THR A 494 -11.12 -21.25 6.67
CA THR A 494 -12.25 -21.13 7.60
C THR A 494 -13.56 -20.80 6.88
N TRP A 495 -13.50 -20.00 5.81
CA TRP A 495 -14.65 -19.73 4.96
C TRP A 495 -15.11 -20.99 4.22
N LYS A 496 -14.20 -21.74 3.60
CA LYS A 496 -14.51 -23.03 2.94
C LYS A 496 -15.19 -24.00 3.90
N THR A 497 -14.63 -24.20 5.10
CA THR A 497 -15.24 -25.05 6.13
C THR A 497 -16.63 -24.54 6.53
N ALA A 498 -16.82 -23.22 6.65
CA ALA A 498 -18.13 -22.66 6.99
C ALA A 498 -19.17 -22.87 5.89
N VAL A 499 -18.79 -22.73 4.60
CA VAL A 499 -19.67 -23.06 3.48
C VAL A 499 -20.07 -24.53 3.52
N GLU A 500 -19.10 -25.44 3.66
CA GLU A 500 -19.35 -26.90 3.74
C GLU A 500 -20.19 -27.30 4.97
N THR A 501 -20.05 -26.57 6.08
CA THR A 501 -20.76 -26.88 7.35
C THR A 501 -22.17 -26.28 7.39
N TYR A 502 -22.34 -25.06 6.87
CA TYR A 502 -23.58 -24.30 6.99
C TYR A 502 -24.46 -24.35 5.74
N ASN A 503 -23.92 -24.77 4.60
CA ASN A 503 -24.62 -24.70 3.32
C ASN A 503 -24.49 -26.00 2.51
N LEU A 504 -25.53 -26.83 2.53
CA LEU A 504 -25.55 -28.14 1.87
C LEU A 504 -25.81 -28.07 0.35
N THR A 505 -26.16 -26.90 -0.19
CA THR A 505 -26.62 -26.70 -1.59
C THR A 505 -25.60 -26.01 -2.50
N LEU A 506 -24.56 -25.35 -1.96
CA LEU A 506 -23.57 -24.60 -2.73
C LEU A 506 -22.15 -25.08 -2.42
N ASN A 507 -21.29 -25.13 -3.43
CA ASN A 507 -19.89 -25.46 -3.24
C ASN A 507 -19.06 -24.21 -2.89
N ALA A 508 -17.97 -24.40 -2.15
CA ALA A 508 -17.06 -23.30 -1.82
C ALA A 508 -16.44 -22.64 -3.07
N GLU A 509 -16.33 -23.37 -4.18
CA GLU A 509 -15.83 -22.85 -5.45
C GLU A 509 -16.76 -21.79 -6.08
N ASP A 510 -18.06 -21.89 -5.81
CA ASP A 510 -19.08 -20.94 -6.25
C ASP A 510 -19.05 -19.63 -5.43
N LEU A 511 -18.36 -19.63 -4.29
CA LEU A 511 -18.34 -18.54 -3.31
C LEU A 511 -16.92 -18.02 -3.03
N PRO A 512 -16.21 -17.46 -4.02
CA PRO A 512 -14.83 -17.03 -3.82
C PRO A 512 -14.72 -15.86 -2.82
N LEU A 513 -13.75 -15.99 -1.91
CA LEU A 513 -13.40 -15.01 -0.87
C LEU A 513 -12.13 -14.24 -1.26
N TYR A 514 -12.19 -12.92 -1.13
CA TYR A 514 -11.09 -12.01 -1.41
C TYR A 514 -10.80 -11.12 -0.21
N VAL A 515 -9.52 -11.01 0.12
CA VAL A 515 -9.02 -10.14 1.19
C VAL A 515 -8.31 -8.96 0.55
N VAL A 516 -8.70 -7.74 0.95
CA VAL A 516 -8.14 -6.48 0.46
C VAL A 516 -7.52 -5.75 1.63
N ASP A 517 -6.23 -5.44 1.51
CA ASP A 517 -5.53 -4.59 2.46
C ASP A 517 -5.63 -3.14 2.01
N LEU A 518 -6.12 -2.29 2.90
CA LEU A 518 -6.12 -0.84 2.72
C LEU A 518 -5.20 -0.22 3.75
N ASP A 519 -4.39 0.73 3.31
CA ASP A 519 -3.51 1.49 4.20
C ASP A 519 -3.29 2.93 3.72
N HIS A 520 -2.59 3.71 4.53
CA HIS A 520 -2.06 5.02 4.16
C HIS A 520 -0.69 4.92 3.47
N GLY A 521 -0.35 3.80 2.83
CA GLY A 521 0.88 3.60 2.05
C GLY A 521 2.09 3.11 2.85
N MET A 522 1.96 2.97 4.17
CA MET A 522 3.02 2.50 5.07
C MET A 522 2.54 1.40 6.04
N LYS A 523 1.61 0.54 5.59
CA LYS A 523 0.96 -0.46 6.45
C LYS A 523 0.32 0.20 7.68
N ASP A 524 0.66 -0.25 8.88
CA ASP A 524 0.13 0.23 10.16
C ASP A 524 0.83 1.49 10.70
N LYS A 525 1.92 1.94 10.06
CA LYS A 525 2.72 3.08 10.53
C LYS A 525 2.05 4.41 10.18
N ASN A 526 2.17 5.38 11.10
CA ASN A 526 1.77 6.76 10.83
C ASN A 526 2.70 7.36 9.75
N PRO A 527 2.17 7.79 8.61
CA PRO A 527 3.00 8.26 7.51
C PRO A 527 3.71 9.58 7.79
N ILE A 528 3.34 10.34 8.84
CA ILE A 528 4.04 11.57 9.23
C ILE A 528 5.31 11.33 10.04
N ASP A 529 5.43 10.19 10.74
CA ASP A 529 6.56 9.91 11.63
C ASP A 529 7.90 9.79 10.90
N SER A 530 7.83 9.53 9.58
CA SER A 530 8.96 9.41 8.66
C SER A 530 9.23 10.70 7.87
N VAL A 531 8.48 11.77 8.13
CA VAL A 531 8.60 13.07 7.44
C VAL A 531 9.41 14.06 8.28
N TYR A 532 10.29 14.79 7.60
CA TYR A 532 11.05 15.87 8.22
C TYR A 532 10.45 17.22 7.86
N PHE A 533 10.43 18.12 8.84
CA PHE A 533 9.85 19.44 8.74
C PHE A 533 10.84 20.53 9.13
N TYR A 534 10.65 21.74 8.60
CA TYR A 534 11.38 22.95 9.03
C TYR A 534 10.42 24.07 9.45
N SER A 535 10.91 24.94 10.34
CA SER A 535 10.16 26.08 10.86
C SER A 535 10.58 27.41 10.22
N LYS A 536 9.90 28.52 10.53
CA LYS A 536 10.10 29.82 9.81
C LYS A 536 11.31 30.51 10.38
N ARG A 537 11.45 30.31 11.69
CA ARG A 537 12.54 30.80 12.50
C ARG A 537 13.81 30.06 12.11
N ASN A 538 13.73 28.73 11.92
CA ASN A 538 14.89 27.89 11.60
C ASN A 538 14.63 27.09 10.30
N PRO A 539 14.87 27.69 9.11
CA PRO A 539 14.54 27.07 7.83
C PRO A 539 15.55 26.03 7.32
N ASN A 540 16.67 25.84 8.03
CA ASN A 540 17.71 24.86 7.70
C ASN A 540 17.84 23.76 8.77
N GLU A 541 17.01 23.79 9.81
CA GLU A 541 16.96 22.78 10.86
C GLU A 541 15.77 21.88 10.62
N ALA A 542 16.04 20.58 10.46
CA ALA A 542 15.02 19.56 10.37
C ALA A 542 14.50 19.20 11.76
N SER A 543 13.20 18.92 11.81
CA SER A 543 12.50 18.48 13.01
C SER A 543 11.43 17.47 12.63
N THR A 544 11.03 16.62 13.57
CA THR A 544 9.81 15.83 13.42
C THR A 544 8.66 16.54 14.10
N ILE A 545 7.47 16.42 13.54
CA ILE A 545 6.25 16.88 14.21
C ILE A 545 5.87 15.81 15.23
N LYS A 546 5.50 16.24 16.43
CA LYS A 546 5.06 15.37 17.53
C LYS A 546 3.55 15.19 17.50
N ASP A 547 3.07 14.05 17.99
CA ASP A 547 1.64 13.69 17.98
C ASP A 547 0.73 14.76 18.60
N TYR A 548 1.16 15.43 19.65
CA TYR A 548 0.37 16.50 20.30
C TYR A 548 0.21 17.76 19.44
N GLN A 549 1.04 17.93 18.41
CA GLN A 549 0.95 19.04 17.45
C GLN A 549 -0.01 18.71 16.30
N LEU A 550 -0.41 17.44 16.19
CA LEU A 550 -1.31 16.94 15.18
C LEU A 550 -2.76 16.99 15.67
N SER A 551 -3.69 17.12 14.74
CA SER A 551 -5.12 17.13 15.07
C SER A 551 -5.54 15.78 15.65
N SER A 552 -6.27 15.79 16.77
CA SER A 552 -6.86 14.58 17.36
C SER A 552 -7.95 13.94 16.49
N PHE A 553 -8.39 14.62 15.42
CA PHE A 553 -9.32 14.07 14.42
C PHE A 553 -8.64 13.19 13.37
N LEU A 554 -7.31 13.10 13.39
CA LEU A 554 -6.59 12.23 12.47
C LEU A 554 -6.81 10.76 12.85
N PRO A 555 -6.75 9.84 11.87
CA PRO A 555 -6.91 8.41 12.13
C PRO A 555 -5.88 7.93 13.17
N LYS A 556 -6.34 7.19 14.18
CA LYS A 556 -5.46 6.46 15.12
C LYS A 556 -4.93 5.14 14.54
N ARG A 557 -5.50 4.70 13.41
CA ARG A 557 -5.12 3.49 12.68
C ARG A 557 -4.90 3.84 11.22
N PHE A 558 -3.83 3.29 10.66
CA PHE A 558 -3.39 3.61 9.30
C PHE A 558 -3.59 2.46 8.31
N ASN A 559 -4.14 1.33 8.76
CA ASN A 559 -4.56 0.20 7.93
C ASN A 559 -5.91 -0.39 8.35
N GLU A 560 -6.57 -1.03 7.38
CA GLU A 560 -7.75 -1.87 7.59
C GLU A 560 -7.75 -3.04 6.58
N GLU A 561 -8.36 -4.15 6.95
CA GLU A 561 -8.52 -5.32 6.08
C GLU A 561 -10.01 -5.52 5.77
N LEU A 562 -10.33 -5.65 4.48
CA LEU A 562 -11.68 -5.91 3.99
C LEU A 562 -11.77 -7.33 3.42
N VAL A 563 -12.78 -8.08 3.83
CA VAL A 563 -13.11 -9.39 3.26
C VAL A 563 -14.35 -9.27 2.41
N ARG A 564 -14.29 -9.74 1.17
CA ARG A 564 -15.38 -9.72 0.19
C ARG A 564 -15.68 -11.11 -0.32
N VAL A 565 -16.97 -11.43 -0.41
CA VAL A 565 -17.44 -12.69 -0.99
C VAL A 565 -18.31 -12.41 -2.21
N TYR A 566 -18.08 -13.18 -3.27
CA TYR A 566 -18.88 -13.14 -4.51
C TYR A 566 -19.55 -14.48 -4.73
N TYR A 567 -20.60 -14.50 -5.54
CA TYR A 567 -21.29 -15.70 -6.00
C TYR A 567 -21.16 -15.84 -7.52
N ARG A 568 -20.61 -16.96 -8.00
CA ARG A 568 -20.51 -17.26 -9.44
C ARG A 568 -21.86 -17.74 -9.98
N ARG A 569 -22.28 -17.19 -11.13
CA ARG A 569 -23.47 -17.66 -11.84
C ARG A 569 -23.20 -18.98 -12.55
N THR A 570 -24.20 -19.85 -12.61
CA THR A 570 -24.26 -20.96 -13.56
C THR A 570 -24.99 -20.48 -14.83
N ASP A 571 -24.42 -20.79 -15.99
CA ASP A 571 -24.92 -20.35 -17.29
C ASP A 571 -26.13 -21.19 -17.71
N ASP A 572 -27.33 -20.74 -17.39
CA ASP A 572 -28.58 -20.94 -18.17
C ASP A 572 -29.74 -20.46 -17.31
N GLN A 573 -30.59 -19.55 -17.83
CA GLN A 573 -31.73 -19.05 -17.04
C GLN A 573 -33.00 -18.86 -17.84
N THR A 574 -33.91 -19.82 -17.67
CA THR A 574 -35.36 -19.64 -17.74
C THR A 574 -35.86 -18.77 -16.55
N ALA A 575 -37.16 -18.45 -16.50
CA ALA A 575 -37.73 -17.66 -15.41
C ALA A 575 -37.71 -18.40 -14.05
N GLU A 576 -37.77 -19.73 -14.05
CA GLU A 576 -37.70 -20.57 -12.85
C GLU A 576 -36.29 -20.56 -12.23
N ASP A 577 -35.25 -20.57 -13.07
CA ASP A 577 -33.85 -20.54 -12.63
C ASP A 577 -33.48 -19.25 -11.89
N LYS A 578 -34.15 -18.13 -12.17
CA LYS A 578 -33.91 -16.84 -11.51
C LYS A 578 -34.41 -16.81 -10.06
N GLU A 579 -35.54 -17.45 -9.78
CA GLU A 579 -36.07 -17.50 -8.40
C GLU A 579 -35.27 -18.50 -7.55
N GLU A 580 -34.80 -19.59 -8.15
CA GLU A 580 -33.88 -20.52 -7.50
C GLU A 580 -32.51 -19.87 -7.22
N GLU A 581 -31.95 -19.12 -8.18
CA GLU A 581 -30.71 -18.38 -7.98
C GLU A 581 -30.85 -17.34 -6.86
N LYS A 582 -31.98 -16.63 -6.80
CA LYS A 582 -32.25 -15.67 -5.74
C LYS A 582 -32.23 -16.33 -4.36
N LYS A 583 -32.80 -17.53 -4.22
CA LYS A 583 -32.74 -18.31 -2.97
C LYS A 583 -31.29 -18.70 -2.62
N LYS A 584 -30.51 -19.19 -3.58
CA LYS A 584 -29.09 -19.53 -3.39
C LYS A 584 -28.26 -18.32 -2.92
N VAL A 585 -28.50 -17.14 -3.50
CA VAL A 585 -27.87 -15.88 -3.08
C VAL A 585 -28.25 -15.51 -1.64
N GLU A 586 -29.53 -15.62 -1.27
CA GLU A 586 -29.99 -15.34 0.10
C GLU A 586 -29.40 -16.32 1.14
N GLU A 587 -29.26 -17.60 0.77
CA GLU A 587 -28.59 -18.62 1.60
C GLU A 587 -27.11 -18.30 1.80
N ALA A 588 -26.40 -17.95 0.71
CA ALA A 588 -25.00 -17.57 0.78
C ALA A 588 -24.76 -16.32 1.64
N GLU A 589 -25.66 -15.33 1.60
CA GLU A 589 -25.60 -14.15 2.46
C GLU A 589 -25.77 -14.48 3.94
N LYS A 590 -26.71 -15.36 4.28
CA LYS A 590 -26.90 -15.84 5.66
C LYS A 590 -25.67 -16.59 6.15
N CYS A 591 -25.08 -17.44 5.30
CA CYS A 591 -23.82 -18.14 5.58
C CYS A 591 -22.69 -17.16 5.86
N PHE A 592 -22.52 -16.14 5.01
CA PHE A 592 -21.51 -15.10 5.19
C PHE A 592 -21.69 -14.33 6.51
N GLN A 593 -22.91 -13.88 6.81
CA GLN A 593 -23.21 -13.17 8.06
C GLN A 593 -22.91 -14.03 9.29
N ARG A 594 -23.21 -15.33 9.25
CA ARG A 594 -22.89 -16.27 10.33
C ARG A 594 -21.39 -16.43 10.50
N TRP A 595 -20.67 -16.67 9.41
CA TRP A 595 -19.20 -16.78 9.44
C TRP A 595 -18.55 -15.51 10.02
N CYS A 596 -19.00 -14.31 9.64
CA CYS A 596 -18.49 -13.06 10.23
C CYS A 596 -18.70 -12.99 11.75
N LYS A 597 -19.87 -13.42 12.25
CA LYS A 597 -20.15 -13.48 13.70
C LYS A 597 -19.24 -14.47 14.41
N ASP A 598 -18.97 -15.63 13.80
CA ASP A 598 -18.08 -16.65 14.36
C ASP A 598 -16.63 -16.17 14.41
N GLN A 599 -16.15 -15.45 13.37
CA GLN A 599 -14.82 -14.85 13.38
C GLN A 599 -14.68 -13.82 14.51
N THR A 600 -15.67 -12.94 14.67
CA THR A 600 -15.71 -11.94 15.75
C THR A 600 -15.79 -12.59 17.14
N SER A 601 -16.45 -13.74 17.26
CA SER A 601 -16.64 -14.47 18.53
C SER A 601 -15.40 -15.27 18.93
N LYS A 602 -14.70 -15.90 17.99
CA LYS A 602 -13.41 -16.57 18.25
C LYS A 602 -12.35 -15.60 18.78
N THR A 603 -12.34 -14.35 18.29
CA THR A 603 -11.48 -13.30 18.83
C THR A 603 -11.80 -12.97 20.30
N LYS A 604 -13.07 -13.05 20.71
CA LYS A 604 -13.50 -12.89 22.11
C LYS A 604 -13.13 -14.08 23.00
N THR A 605 -13.31 -15.33 22.53
CA THR A 605 -13.04 -16.53 23.34
C THR A 605 -11.55 -16.71 23.67
N ILE A 606 -10.65 -16.28 22.78
CA ILE A 606 -9.20 -16.26 23.05
C ILE A 606 -8.85 -15.25 24.15
N GLN A 607 -9.60 -14.15 24.27
CA GLN A 607 -9.49 -13.20 25.39
C GLN A 607 -10.05 -13.78 26.69
N ASP A 608 -11.22 -14.43 26.66
CA ASP A 608 -11.82 -15.04 27.85
C ASP A 608 -11.02 -16.22 28.39
N GLN A 609 -10.36 -17.01 27.53
CA GLN A 609 -9.42 -18.06 27.96
C GLN A 609 -8.10 -17.51 28.50
N ARG A 610 -7.69 -16.29 28.13
CA ARG A 610 -6.56 -15.58 28.74
C ARG A 610 -6.97 -14.96 30.09
N CYS A 611 -8.15 -14.37 30.17
CA CYS A 611 -8.70 -13.78 31.40
C CYS A 611 -9.10 -14.84 32.44
N GLY A 612 -9.57 -16.01 32.00
CA GLY A 612 -9.93 -17.14 32.86
C GLY A 612 -8.74 -17.86 33.49
N ARG A 613 -7.53 -17.75 32.90
CA ARG A 613 -6.29 -18.23 33.55
C ARG A 613 -5.87 -17.34 34.71
N ASP A 614 -6.18 -16.04 34.67
CA ASP A 614 -5.90 -15.11 35.77
C ASP A 614 -6.82 -15.35 36.99
N GLN A 615 -8.05 -15.84 36.79
CA GLN A 615 -8.94 -16.21 37.91
C GLN A 615 -8.45 -17.48 38.64
N THR A 616 -7.95 -18.50 37.93
CA THR A 616 -7.34 -19.67 38.57
C THR A 616 -6.05 -19.34 39.35
N PHE A 617 -5.35 -18.25 39.01
CA PHE A 617 -4.18 -17.77 39.75
C PHE A 617 -4.55 -16.95 41.01
N GLN A 618 -5.77 -16.38 41.08
CA GLN A 618 -6.25 -15.69 42.29
C GLN A 618 -6.71 -16.66 43.38
N ASP A 619 -7.36 -17.77 43.01
CA ASP A 619 -7.83 -18.77 43.99
C ASP A 619 -6.68 -19.58 44.62
N GLN A 620 -5.57 -19.81 43.90
CA GLN A 620 -4.39 -20.46 44.48
C GLN A 620 -3.62 -19.57 45.47
N ASN A 621 -3.72 -18.24 45.34
CA ASN A 621 -3.04 -17.30 46.26
C ASN A 621 -3.79 -17.08 47.58
N GLN A 622 -5.10 -17.31 47.65
CA GLN A 622 -5.83 -17.24 48.92
C GLN A 622 -5.53 -18.42 49.86
N THR A 623 -5.11 -19.57 49.33
CA THR A 623 -4.80 -20.76 50.14
C THR A 623 -3.40 -20.70 50.77
N ILE A 624 -2.51 -19.82 50.27
CA ILE A 624 -1.13 -19.67 50.75
C ILE A 624 -1.00 -18.61 51.85
N GLN A 625 -2.00 -17.72 52.03
CA GLN A 625 -1.99 -16.71 53.10
C GLN A 625 -2.58 -17.17 54.44
N SER A 626 -3.01 -18.44 54.58
CA SER A 626 -3.58 -18.98 55.82
C SER A 626 -2.82 -20.18 56.41
N ARG A 627 -1.51 -20.32 56.15
CA ARG A 627 -0.63 -21.30 56.80
C ARG A 627 0.62 -20.69 57.37
#